data_AF-A0A2E5ZAT6-F1
#
_entry.id   AF-A0A2E5ZAT6-F1
#
_cell.length_a   1.000
_cell.length_b   1.000
_cell.length_c   1.000
_cell.angle_alpha   90.00
_cell.angle_beta   90.00
_cell.angle_gamma   90.00
#
_symmetry.space_group_name_H-M   'P 1'
#
loop_
_entity.id
_entity.type
_entity.pdbx_description
1 polymer ?
#
loop_
_entity_poly.entity_id
_entity_poly.type
_entity_poly.pdbx_seq_one_letter_code
_entity_poly.pdbx_strand_id
1 'polypeptide(L)'
;MHEAGGGVMKGPLGVDPQSSILYAQVVDSEPRMAFDEEGFMNQIGTKGSFGKAYLGDVTRVALRSMGSHGPPRFTRLPRIDEQNWEMDCSTDSLRVKITSKHYWGFGLFSKCFLNEIIIEGELPVRARYAMDIAASLGRNPWEPTRVRAFEKVTSGSMEAHTSSWEGLISIARESLSEDISILQDSTQRMKGVVESSDSILEEAEEALDRAREALADKNAPAVERALSRASSAIARADSDQTTSSMERILLED
;
A
#
# COMPACT_ATOMS: atom_id res chain seq x y z
N MET A 1 36.86 -16.93 14.07
CA MET A 1 35.83 -16.78 13.03
C MET A 1 34.50 -17.06 13.72
N HIS A 2 33.86 -16.02 14.25
CA HIS A 2 32.56 -16.13 14.93
C HIS A 2 31.50 -15.80 13.89
N GLU A 3 30.62 -16.76 13.63
CA GLU A 3 29.39 -16.54 12.87
C GLU A 3 28.52 -15.56 13.67
N ALA A 4 28.25 -14.41 13.08
CA ALA A 4 27.27 -13.46 13.58
C ALA A 4 25.88 -14.08 13.37
N GLY A 5 25.32 -14.65 14.44
CA GLY A 5 23.92 -15.03 14.49
C GLY A 5 23.06 -13.78 14.32
N GLY A 6 22.49 -13.62 13.11
CA GLY A 6 21.43 -12.66 12.85
C GLY A 6 20.24 -12.98 13.77
N GLY A 7 20.08 -12.20 14.83
CA GLY A 7 18.91 -12.29 15.69
C GLY A 7 17.67 -12.05 14.84
N VAL A 8 16.80 -13.04 14.72
CA VAL A 8 15.46 -12.87 14.14
C VAL A 8 14.78 -11.80 14.99
N MET A 9 14.62 -10.59 14.45
CA MET A 9 13.83 -9.55 15.09
C MET A 9 12.43 -10.11 15.33
N LYS A 10 12.06 -10.22 16.60
CA LYS A 10 10.74 -10.70 17.03
C LYS A 10 9.92 -9.48 17.42
N GLY A 11 8.73 -9.35 16.85
CA GLY A 11 7.83 -8.24 17.11
C GLY A 11 7.44 -7.46 15.85
N PRO A 12 6.45 -6.56 15.97
CA PRO A 12 6.16 -5.59 14.94
C PRO A 12 7.31 -4.59 14.80
N LEU A 13 7.56 -4.16 13.56
CA LEU A 13 8.53 -3.15 13.18
C LEU A 13 7.84 -2.20 12.20
N GLY A 14 7.49 -1.00 12.63
CA GLY A 14 6.84 -0.03 11.77
C GLY A 14 7.81 0.73 10.89
N VAL A 15 8.11 1.96 11.31
CA VAL A 15 9.04 2.85 10.64
C VAL A 15 10.46 2.43 10.98
N ASP A 16 11.16 1.90 9.98
CA ASP A 16 12.57 1.52 10.03
C ASP A 16 13.20 1.82 8.65
N PRO A 17 14.51 2.09 8.56
CA PRO A 17 15.14 2.44 7.29
C PRO A 17 15.05 1.35 6.22
N GLN A 18 15.16 0.07 6.59
CA GLN A 18 15.34 -1.04 5.65
C GLN A 18 14.07 -1.84 5.40
N SER A 19 13.27 -2.09 6.44
CA SER A 19 12.09 -2.95 6.30
C SER A 19 10.98 -2.60 7.29
N SER A 20 9.80 -3.16 7.10
CA SER A 20 8.70 -3.08 8.06
C SER A 20 8.11 -4.47 8.26
N ILE A 21 7.76 -4.81 9.50
CA ILE A 21 7.12 -6.06 9.91
C ILE A 21 5.77 -5.71 10.53
N LEU A 22 4.70 -5.96 9.78
CA LEU A 22 3.34 -5.66 10.19
C LEU A 22 2.57 -6.94 10.45
N TYR A 23 1.65 -6.89 11.41
CA TYR A 23 0.76 -8.01 11.70
C TYR A 23 -0.68 -7.59 11.48
N ALA A 24 -1.46 -8.48 10.88
CA ALA A 24 -2.85 -8.23 10.55
C ALA A 24 -3.73 -9.43 10.88
N GLN A 25 -4.88 -9.16 11.49
CA GLN A 25 -5.94 -10.13 11.73
C GLN A 25 -6.62 -10.50 10.42
N VAL A 26 -6.75 -11.81 10.15
CA VAL A 26 -7.58 -12.31 9.04
C VAL A 26 -9.04 -12.38 9.49
N VAL A 27 -9.97 -11.85 8.71
CA VAL A 27 -11.41 -11.89 9.06
C VAL A 27 -12.18 -12.83 8.14
N ASP A 28 -11.77 -12.93 6.90
CA ASP A 28 -12.36 -13.76 5.85
C ASP A 28 -11.25 -14.61 5.22
N SER A 29 -11.53 -15.89 4.96
CA SER A 29 -10.56 -16.85 4.38
C SER A 29 -10.51 -16.81 2.86
N GLU A 30 -11.49 -16.19 2.20
CA GLU A 30 -11.44 -16.00 0.75
C GLU A 30 -10.40 -14.93 0.37
N PRO A 31 -9.80 -15.01 -0.83
CA PRO A 31 -10.05 -15.96 -1.88
C PRO A 31 -9.26 -17.26 -1.65
N ARG A 32 -9.84 -18.36 -2.12
CA ARG A 32 -9.09 -19.58 -2.40
C ARG A 32 -8.31 -19.44 -3.71
N MET A 33 -7.10 -19.96 -3.73
CA MET A 33 -6.22 -19.99 -4.91
C MET A 33 -5.64 -21.39 -5.10
N ALA A 34 -5.29 -21.73 -6.33
CA ALA A 34 -4.51 -22.92 -6.64
C ALA A 34 -3.02 -22.56 -6.75
N PHE A 35 -2.15 -23.56 -6.73
CA PHE A 35 -0.73 -23.37 -7.05
C PHE A 35 -0.15 -24.62 -7.74
N ASP A 36 0.94 -24.45 -8.49
CA ASP A 36 1.68 -25.53 -9.16
C ASP A 36 2.76 -26.16 -8.26
N GLU A 37 3.53 -27.11 -8.80
CA GLU A 37 4.57 -27.84 -8.04
C GLU A 37 5.69 -26.90 -7.56
N GLU A 38 5.96 -25.84 -8.31
CA GLU A 38 6.97 -24.82 -7.99
C GLU A 38 6.47 -23.78 -6.97
N GLY A 39 5.17 -23.79 -6.67
CA GLY A 39 4.49 -22.93 -5.72
C GLY A 39 3.96 -21.63 -6.32
N PHE A 40 3.98 -21.44 -7.63
CA PHE A 40 3.39 -20.25 -8.25
C PHE A 40 1.87 -20.29 -8.13
N MET A 41 1.32 -19.16 -7.71
CA MET A 41 -0.10 -19.01 -7.50
C MET A 41 -0.85 -18.94 -8.84
N ASN A 42 -1.94 -19.70 -8.92
CA ASN A 42 -2.79 -19.83 -10.08
C ASN A 42 -4.27 -19.69 -9.69
N GLN A 43 -5.13 -19.37 -10.66
CA GLN A 43 -6.56 -19.39 -10.45
C GLN A 43 -7.07 -20.81 -10.15
N ILE A 44 -8.16 -20.91 -9.38
CA ILE A 44 -8.82 -22.20 -9.17
C ILE A 44 -9.30 -22.76 -10.51
N GLY A 45 -9.07 -24.05 -10.72
CA GLY A 45 -9.50 -24.75 -11.93
C GLY A 45 -8.44 -24.82 -13.03
N THR A 46 -7.27 -24.18 -12.83
CA THR A 46 -6.12 -24.36 -13.70
C THR A 46 -5.67 -25.82 -13.71
N LYS A 47 -5.53 -26.39 -14.92
CA LYS A 47 -5.01 -27.76 -15.11
C LYS A 47 -3.57 -27.84 -14.64
N GLY A 48 -3.21 -28.93 -13.96
CA GLY A 48 -1.86 -29.09 -13.38
C GLY A 48 -1.66 -28.39 -12.04
N SER A 49 -2.74 -28.01 -11.35
CA SER A 49 -2.65 -27.53 -9.97
C SER A 49 -2.20 -28.65 -9.03
N PHE A 50 -1.18 -28.37 -8.23
CA PHE A 50 -0.63 -29.26 -7.23
C PHE A 50 -1.42 -29.19 -5.92
N GLY A 51 -1.91 -28.00 -5.55
CA GLY A 51 -2.65 -27.80 -4.30
C GLY A 51 -3.50 -26.54 -4.30
N LYS A 52 -4.09 -26.27 -3.12
CA LYS A 52 -4.96 -25.11 -2.87
C LYS A 52 -4.57 -24.41 -1.57
N ALA A 53 -4.78 -23.09 -1.53
CA ALA A 53 -4.52 -22.24 -0.38
C ALA A 53 -5.68 -21.28 -0.15
N TYR A 54 -6.04 -21.02 1.11
CA TYR A 54 -6.89 -19.88 1.48
C TYR A 54 -6.00 -18.68 1.76
N LEU A 55 -6.10 -17.65 0.93
CA LEU A 55 -5.27 -16.45 1.09
C LEU A 55 -5.77 -15.54 2.21
N GLY A 56 -7.10 -15.45 2.36
CA GLY A 56 -7.75 -14.51 3.24
C GLY A 56 -7.76 -13.06 2.75
N ASP A 57 -8.58 -12.26 3.42
CA ASP A 57 -8.86 -10.86 3.08
C ASP A 57 -7.61 -9.98 3.09
N VAL A 58 -6.75 -10.16 4.11
CA VAL A 58 -5.50 -9.40 4.24
C VAL A 58 -4.59 -9.61 3.04
N THR A 59 -4.31 -10.87 2.68
CA THR A 59 -3.41 -11.20 1.57
C THR A 59 -3.99 -10.75 0.23
N ARG A 60 -5.30 -10.91 0.02
CA ARG A 60 -6.00 -10.43 -1.18
C ARG A 60 -5.83 -8.92 -1.36
N VAL A 61 -5.98 -8.17 -0.27
CA VAL A 61 -5.79 -6.72 -0.28
C VAL A 61 -4.32 -6.38 -0.50
N ALA A 62 -3.41 -7.02 0.24
CA ALA A 62 -1.96 -6.80 0.13
C ALA A 62 -1.47 -6.97 -1.30
N LEU A 63 -1.79 -8.08 -1.97
CA LEU A 63 -1.41 -8.30 -3.37
C LEU A 63 -1.98 -7.23 -4.31
N ARG A 64 -3.23 -6.81 -4.10
CA ARG A 64 -3.86 -5.75 -4.90
C ARG A 64 -3.17 -4.40 -4.70
N SER A 65 -2.78 -4.08 -3.47
CA SER A 65 -2.08 -2.84 -3.12
C SER A 65 -0.66 -2.79 -3.70
N MET A 66 -0.06 -3.91 -4.11
CA MET A 66 1.22 -3.91 -4.83
C MET A 66 1.10 -3.43 -6.28
N GLY A 67 -0.12 -3.39 -6.84
CA GLY A 67 -0.34 -3.02 -8.24
C GLY A 67 0.20 -4.09 -9.21
N SER A 68 1.01 -3.68 -10.18
CA SER A 68 1.64 -4.62 -11.13
C SER A 68 2.82 -5.32 -10.47
N HIS A 69 2.65 -6.59 -10.15
CA HIS A 69 3.64 -7.39 -9.44
C HIS A 69 3.99 -8.68 -10.20
N GLY A 70 5.16 -9.25 -9.90
CA GLY A 70 5.54 -10.58 -10.37
C GLY A 70 4.60 -11.67 -9.84
N PRO A 71 4.58 -12.88 -10.44
CA PRO A 71 3.67 -13.94 -10.01
C PRO A 71 3.95 -14.31 -8.54
N PRO A 72 2.94 -14.19 -7.63
CA PRO A 72 3.14 -14.55 -6.23
C PRO A 72 3.48 -16.04 -6.11
N ARG A 73 4.45 -16.33 -5.24
CA ARG A 73 4.97 -17.69 -5.07
C ARG A 73 4.90 -18.12 -3.62
N PHE A 74 4.29 -19.27 -3.36
CA PHE A 74 4.36 -19.94 -2.07
C PHE A 74 5.76 -20.51 -1.84
N THR A 75 6.46 -19.95 -0.84
CA THR A 75 7.78 -20.42 -0.40
C THR A 75 7.66 -21.50 0.69
N ARG A 76 6.53 -21.51 1.42
CA ARG A 76 6.10 -22.65 2.24
C ARG A 76 4.69 -23.03 1.81
N LEU A 77 4.57 -24.19 1.17
CA LEU A 77 3.30 -24.71 0.69
C LEU A 77 2.35 -25.03 1.86
N PRO A 78 1.04 -24.80 1.70
CA PRO A 78 0.05 -25.34 2.62
C PRO A 78 0.14 -26.87 2.64
N ARG A 79 -0.03 -27.46 3.83
CA ARG A 79 -0.05 -28.92 4.00
C ARG A 79 -1.47 -29.39 4.33
N ILE A 80 -1.74 -29.68 5.60
CA ILE A 80 -3.07 -30.09 6.08
C ILE A 80 -3.95 -28.86 6.30
N ASP A 81 -3.35 -27.79 6.82
CA ASP A 81 -4.02 -26.50 7.02
C ASP A 81 -3.78 -25.62 5.80
N GLU A 82 -4.80 -25.52 4.94
CA GLU A 82 -4.76 -24.76 3.68
C GLU A 82 -4.61 -23.23 3.90
N GLN A 83 -4.68 -22.74 5.13
CA GLN A 83 -4.45 -21.34 5.50
C GLN A 83 -3.12 -21.12 6.25
N ASN A 84 -2.25 -22.14 6.31
CA ASN A 84 -0.91 -22.01 6.87
C ASN A 84 0.16 -22.14 5.77
N TRP A 85 0.74 -21.02 5.38
CA TRP A 85 1.66 -20.93 4.25
C TRP A 85 2.57 -19.70 4.37
N GLU A 86 3.62 -19.65 3.55
CA GLU A 86 4.44 -18.47 3.33
C GLU A 86 4.44 -18.15 1.84
N MET A 87 4.34 -16.87 1.51
CA MET A 87 4.30 -16.37 0.14
C MET A 87 5.28 -15.20 -0.01
N ASP A 88 5.90 -15.12 -1.17
CA ASP A 88 6.78 -14.05 -1.59
C ASP A 88 6.22 -13.43 -2.88
N CYS A 89 6.29 -12.10 -2.97
CA CYS A 89 5.93 -11.35 -4.16
C CYS A 89 6.78 -10.08 -4.21
N SER A 90 7.14 -9.64 -5.41
CA SER A 90 7.94 -8.44 -5.62
C SER A 90 7.47 -7.63 -6.81
N THR A 91 7.70 -6.33 -6.72
CA THR A 91 7.73 -5.35 -7.82
C THR A 91 9.17 -4.83 -7.96
N ASP A 92 9.39 -3.86 -8.84
CA ASP A 92 10.71 -3.20 -8.98
C ASP A 92 11.10 -2.36 -7.76
N SER A 93 10.13 -1.93 -6.94
CA SER A 93 10.32 -1.00 -5.81
C SER A 93 10.02 -1.61 -4.44
N LEU A 94 9.39 -2.77 -4.39
CA LEU A 94 8.86 -3.38 -3.18
C LEU A 94 9.01 -4.90 -3.22
N ARG A 95 9.49 -5.49 -2.12
CA ARG A 95 9.38 -6.93 -1.89
C ARG A 95 8.54 -7.20 -0.65
N VAL A 96 7.60 -8.11 -0.77
CA VAL A 96 6.64 -8.43 0.29
C VAL A 96 6.65 -9.92 0.54
N LYS A 97 6.97 -10.30 1.78
CA LYS A 97 6.81 -11.66 2.27
C LYS A 97 5.61 -11.71 3.21
N ILE A 98 4.66 -12.59 2.94
CA ILE A 98 3.46 -12.78 3.76
C ILE A 98 3.48 -14.18 4.34
N THR A 99 3.38 -14.28 5.66
CA THR A 99 3.26 -15.55 6.38
C THR A 99 1.89 -15.63 7.03
N SER A 100 1.07 -16.60 6.63
CA SER A 100 -0.20 -16.89 7.29
C SER A 100 -0.01 -18.01 8.30
N LYS A 101 -0.48 -17.78 9.53
CA LYS A 101 -0.36 -18.72 10.65
C LYS A 101 -1.57 -18.63 11.56
N HIS A 102 -2.05 -19.79 12.01
CA HIS A 102 -3.02 -19.81 13.10
C HIS A 102 -2.35 -19.32 14.38
N TYR A 103 -3.11 -18.65 15.23
CA TYR A 103 -2.60 -18.18 16.52
C TYR A 103 -3.52 -18.47 17.71
N TRP A 104 -4.74 -18.93 17.47
CA TRP A 104 -5.66 -19.41 18.50
C TRP A 104 -6.71 -20.37 17.93
N GLY A 105 -7.53 -20.97 18.80
CA GLY A 105 -8.76 -21.68 18.40
C GLY A 105 -8.57 -22.89 17.49
N PHE A 106 -7.36 -23.45 17.42
CA PHE A 106 -6.99 -24.60 16.59
C PHE A 106 -7.25 -24.43 15.08
N GLY A 107 -7.36 -23.19 14.58
CA GLY A 107 -7.55 -22.94 13.14
C GLY A 107 -8.95 -23.28 12.62
N LEU A 108 -9.96 -23.42 13.48
CA LEU A 108 -11.32 -23.82 13.07
C LEU A 108 -12.12 -22.70 12.37
N PHE A 109 -11.65 -21.46 12.43
CA PHE A 109 -12.29 -20.29 11.83
C PHE A 109 -11.26 -19.39 11.17
N SER A 110 -11.63 -18.62 10.13
CA SER A 110 -10.75 -17.63 9.48
C SER A 110 -10.14 -16.64 10.50
N LYS A 111 -10.93 -16.24 11.50
CA LYS A 111 -10.52 -15.35 12.60
C LYS A 111 -9.43 -15.93 13.51
N CYS A 112 -9.11 -17.22 13.38
CA CYS A 112 -8.02 -17.88 14.10
C CYS A 112 -6.64 -17.62 13.48
N PHE A 113 -6.59 -17.00 12.31
CA PHE A 113 -5.38 -16.73 11.56
C PHE A 113 -4.96 -15.27 11.65
N LEU A 114 -3.65 -15.07 11.58
CA LEU A 114 -3.05 -13.78 11.36
C LEU A 114 -2.08 -13.87 10.18
N ASN A 115 -1.84 -12.73 9.55
CA ASN A 115 -0.81 -12.56 8.56
C ASN A 115 0.30 -11.68 9.13
N GLU A 116 1.52 -12.17 9.07
CA GLU A 116 2.74 -11.38 9.21
C GLU A 116 3.16 -10.92 7.82
N ILE A 117 3.38 -9.63 7.67
CA ILE A 117 3.68 -8.95 6.40
C ILE A 117 5.03 -8.27 6.58
N ILE A 118 6.07 -8.82 5.96
CA ILE A 118 7.39 -8.23 5.90
C ILE A 118 7.50 -7.47 4.59
N ILE A 119 7.87 -6.20 4.67
CA ILE A 119 7.91 -5.27 3.55
C ILE A 119 9.33 -4.70 3.45
N GLU A 120 9.99 -4.89 2.33
CA GLU A 120 11.33 -4.38 2.01
C GLU A 120 11.21 -3.39 0.84
N GLY A 121 11.97 -2.29 0.87
CA GLY A 121 11.93 -1.27 -0.19
C GLY A 121 12.41 0.11 0.29
N GLU A 122 11.89 1.18 -0.31
CA GLU A 122 12.07 2.55 0.21
C GLU A 122 10.94 2.91 1.19
N LEU A 123 11.25 3.67 2.24
CA LEU A 123 10.28 4.01 3.29
C LEU A 123 8.99 4.66 2.76
N PRO A 124 9.02 5.64 1.83
CA PRO A 124 7.80 6.22 1.27
C PRO A 124 6.91 5.20 0.55
N VAL A 125 7.53 4.24 -0.16
CA VAL A 125 6.81 3.17 -0.88
C VAL A 125 6.17 2.21 0.11
N ARG A 126 6.88 1.81 1.17
CA ARG A 126 6.32 0.97 2.26
C ARG A 126 5.17 1.67 2.97
N ALA A 127 5.31 2.96 3.24
CA ALA A 127 4.30 3.77 3.91
C ALA A 127 3.01 3.82 3.09
N ARG A 128 3.12 4.12 1.79
CA ARG A 128 2.00 4.08 0.82
C ARG A 128 1.31 2.72 0.82
N TYR A 129 2.09 1.66 0.68
CA TYR A 129 1.59 0.29 0.65
C TYR A 129 0.83 -0.09 1.93
N ALA A 130 1.31 0.29 3.12
CA ALA A 130 0.62 0.05 4.38
C ALA A 130 -0.70 0.85 4.47
N MET A 131 -0.70 2.11 4.03
CA MET A 131 -1.92 2.93 3.96
C MET A 131 -2.98 2.30 3.05
N ASP A 132 -2.58 1.82 1.88
CA ASP A 132 -3.49 1.19 0.91
C ASP A 132 -4.12 -0.10 1.46
N ILE A 133 -3.34 -0.91 2.19
CA ILE A 133 -3.87 -2.11 2.84
C ILE A 133 -4.93 -1.75 3.87
N ALA A 134 -4.61 -0.81 4.78
CA ALA A 134 -5.52 -0.40 5.84
C ALA A 134 -6.81 0.20 5.28
N ALA A 135 -6.70 1.06 4.27
CA ALA A 135 -7.84 1.67 3.60
C ALA A 135 -8.72 0.64 2.88
N SER A 136 -8.12 -0.27 2.11
CA SER A 136 -8.83 -1.27 1.33
C SER A 136 -9.51 -2.34 2.19
N LEU A 137 -9.01 -2.59 3.40
CA LEU A 137 -9.67 -3.48 4.36
C LEU A 137 -10.89 -2.83 5.03
N GLY A 138 -10.97 -1.49 5.07
CA GLY A 138 -12.07 -0.76 5.73
C GLY A 138 -12.12 -0.93 7.25
N ARG A 139 -11.03 -1.42 7.85
CA ARG A 139 -10.87 -1.69 9.29
C ARG A 139 -9.39 -1.60 9.66
N ASN A 140 -9.10 -1.46 10.95
CA ASN A 140 -7.73 -1.49 11.46
C ASN A 140 -7.18 -2.93 11.36
N PRO A 141 -6.12 -3.18 10.56
CA PRO A 141 -5.59 -4.53 10.37
C PRO A 141 -5.04 -5.13 11.66
N TRP A 142 -4.49 -4.30 12.54
CA TRP A 142 -3.85 -4.68 13.79
C TRP A 142 -4.82 -5.01 14.93
N GLU A 143 -6.14 -4.96 14.74
CA GLU A 143 -7.12 -5.30 15.79
C GLU A 143 -7.43 -6.81 15.79
N PRO A 144 -6.91 -7.61 16.75
CA PRO A 144 -7.10 -9.05 16.75
C PRO A 144 -8.40 -9.47 17.44
N THR A 145 -8.89 -10.66 17.09
CA THR A 145 -10.04 -11.28 17.77
C THR A 145 -9.70 -11.71 19.21
N ARG A 146 -8.43 -12.03 19.47
CA ARG A 146 -7.92 -12.52 20.77
C ARG A 146 -6.58 -11.85 21.11
N VAL A 147 -6.64 -10.69 21.76
CA VAL A 147 -5.48 -9.85 22.10
C VAL A 147 -4.34 -10.62 22.75
N ARG A 148 -4.57 -11.31 23.88
CA ARG A 148 -3.49 -12.02 24.61
C ARG A 148 -2.78 -13.09 23.77
N ALA A 149 -3.50 -13.80 22.91
CA ALA A 149 -2.91 -14.81 22.04
C ALA A 149 -2.09 -14.16 20.91
N PHE A 150 -2.60 -13.03 20.39
CA PHE A 150 -1.94 -12.24 19.36
C PHE A 150 -0.62 -11.64 19.87
N GLU A 151 -0.62 -11.00 21.04
CA GLU A 151 0.61 -10.46 21.64
C GLU A 151 1.64 -11.57 21.91
N LYS A 152 1.18 -12.73 22.39
CA LYS A 152 2.06 -13.88 22.66
C LYS A 152 2.72 -14.41 21.38
N VAL A 153 1.98 -14.58 20.29
CA VAL A 153 2.54 -15.16 19.05
C VAL A 153 3.41 -14.17 18.29
N THR A 154 3.10 -12.88 18.38
CA THR A 154 3.84 -11.80 17.68
C THR A 154 5.01 -11.29 18.51
N SER A 155 5.06 -11.58 19.81
CA SER A 155 6.04 -11.00 20.75
C SER A 155 6.01 -9.47 20.78
N GLY A 156 4.85 -8.85 20.52
CA GLY A 156 4.65 -7.41 20.54
C GLY A 156 3.37 -7.02 21.26
N SER A 157 3.37 -5.88 21.95
CA SER A 157 2.18 -5.32 22.59
C SER A 157 1.21 -4.74 21.55
N MET A 158 -0.06 -4.60 21.92
CA MET A 158 -1.04 -3.90 21.06
C MET A 158 -0.60 -2.48 20.69
N GLU A 159 0.04 -1.76 21.61
CA GLU A 159 0.58 -0.43 21.34
C GLU A 159 1.70 -0.47 20.28
N ALA A 160 2.57 -1.47 20.31
CA ALA A 160 3.62 -1.66 19.31
C ALA A 160 3.03 -1.96 17.93
N HIS A 161 1.95 -2.75 17.85
CA HIS A 161 1.26 -3.01 16.59
C HIS A 161 0.58 -1.76 16.04
N THR A 162 -0.17 -1.04 16.87
CA THR A 162 -0.83 0.21 16.47
C THR A 162 0.18 1.24 15.99
N SER A 163 1.23 1.50 16.77
CA SER A 163 2.27 2.48 16.40
C SER A 163 3.01 2.08 15.13
N SER A 164 3.21 0.77 14.89
CA SER A 164 3.89 0.30 13.68
C SER A 164 3.10 0.60 12.41
N TRP A 165 1.78 0.38 12.45
CA TRP A 165 0.90 0.72 11.33
C TRP A 165 0.68 2.23 11.20
N GLU A 166 0.29 2.90 12.28
CA GLU A 166 -0.04 4.33 12.25
C GLU A 166 1.18 5.19 11.90
N GLY A 167 2.39 4.79 12.30
CA GLY A 167 3.61 5.49 11.90
C GLY A 167 3.81 5.50 10.37
N LEU A 168 3.65 4.35 9.72
CA LEU A 168 3.71 4.26 8.25
C LEU A 168 2.56 5.02 7.58
N ILE A 169 1.35 4.91 8.11
CA ILE A 169 0.18 5.63 7.59
C ILE A 169 0.35 7.15 7.70
N SER A 170 0.92 7.64 8.81
CA SER A 170 1.20 9.07 9.01
C SER A 170 2.19 9.58 7.96
N ILE A 171 3.31 8.88 7.76
CA ILE A 171 4.30 9.23 6.74
C ILE A 171 3.67 9.30 5.35
N ALA A 172 2.84 8.32 4.99
CA ALA A 172 2.14 8.31 3.72
C ALA A 172 1.22 9.54 3.59
N ARG A 173 0.43 9.84 4.62
CA ARG A 173 -0.50 10.97 4.60
C ARG A 173 0.22 12.31 4.52
N GLU A 174 1.29 12.49 5.28
CA GLU A 174 2.12 13.68 5.27
C GLU A 174 2.72 13.90 3.89
N SER A 175 3.28 12.86 3.26
CA SER A 175 3.81 12.95 1.90
C SER A 175 2.73 13.31 0.86
N LEU A 176 1.51 12.77 0.94
CA LEU A 176 0.43 13.20 0.01
C LEU A 176 0.02 14.64 0.26
N SER A 177 -0.04 15.03 1.53
CA SER A 177 -0.40 16.39 1.90
C SER A 177 0.64 17.38 1.36
N GLU A 178 1.92 17.02 1.43
CA GLU A 178 3.02 17.82 0.86
C GLU A 178 2.89 17.92 -0.67
N ASP A 179 2.63 16.81 -1.36
CA ASP A 179 2.41 16.81 -2.81
C ASP A 179 1.23 17.73 -3.23
N ILE A 180 0.13 17.68 -2.46
CA ILE A 180 -1.02 18.58 -2.66
C ILE A 180 -0.59 20.05 -2.47
N SER A 181 0.16 20.34 -1.40
CA SER A 181 0.65 21.70 -1.11
C SER A 181 1.58 22.23 -2.20
N ILE A 182 2.50 21.40 -2.70
CA ILE A 182 3.43 21.78 -3.79
C ILE A 182 2.67 22.17 -5.05
N LEU A 183 1.69 21.36 -5.47
CA LEU A 183 0.90 21.66 -6.66
C LEU A 183 -0.02 22.88 -6.43
N GLN A 184 -0.58 23.04 -5.23
CA GLN A 184 -1.37 24.22 -4.87
C GLN A 184 -0.54 25.51 -4.97
N ASP A 185 0.68 25.50 -4.44
CA ASP A 185 1.59 26.66 -4.54
C ASP A 185 1.92 26.97 -6.00
N SER A 186 2.10 25.94 -6.85
CA SER A 186 2.34 26.11 -8.28
C SER A 186 1.15 26.77 -8.98
N THR A 187 -0.07 26.30 -8.73
CA THR A 187 -1.30 26.90 -9.29
C THR A 187 -1.42 28.37 -8.90
N GLN A 188 -1.08 28.69 -7.65
CA GLN A 188 -1.31 30.03 -7.09
C GLN A 188 -0.29 31.05 -7.60
N ARG A 189 0.91 30.60 -7.96
CA ARG A 189 1.92 31.44 -8.62
C ARG A 189 1.56 31.82 -10.06
N MET A 190 0.81 30.97 -10.76
CA MET A 190 0.43 31.20 -12.16
C MET A 190 -0.87 32.01 -12.30
N LYS A 191 -1.70 32.03 -11.26
CA LYS A 191 -3.02 32.69 -11.28
C LYS A 191 -2.88 34.20 -11.49
N GLY A 192 -3.65 34.77 -12.41
CA GLY A 192 -3.63 36.20 -12.72
C GLY A 192 -2.40 36.68 -13.52
N VAL A 193 -1.55 35.77 -14.00
CA VAL A 193 -0.44 36.11 -14.92
C VAL A 193 -0.96 36.27 -16.35
N VAL A 194 -1.84 35.37 -16.80
CA VAL A 194 -2.52 35.45 -18.10
C VAL A 194 -3.98 35.00 -17.95
N GLU A 195 -4.92 35.87 -18.31
CA GLU A 195 -6.37 35.65 -18.16
C GLU A 195 -6.87 34.42 -18.96
N SER A 196 -6.25 34.09 -20.10
CA SER A 196 -6.58 32.88 -20.88
C SER A 196 -6.34 31.58 -20.11
N SER A 197 -5.36 31.58 -19.21
CA SER A 197 -4.94 30.40 -18.45
C SER A 197 -5.75 30.18 -17.18
N ASP A 198 -6.53 31.18 -16.72
CA ASP A 198 -7.24 31.11 -15.43
C ASP A 198 -8.31 30.00 -15.41
N SER A 199 -8.96 29.71 -16.55
CA SER A 199 -9.91 28.59 -16.66
C SER A 199 -9.23 27.22 -16.51
N ILE A 200 -8.01 27.06 -17.03
CA ILE A 200 -7.21 25.84 -16.89
C ILE A 200 -6.71 25.69 -15.44
N LEU A 201 -6.38 26.79 -14.78
CA LEU A 201 -5.98 26.79 -13.37
C LEU A 201 -7.15 26.45 -12.44
N GLU A 202 -8.37 26.84 -12.78
CA GLU A 202 -9.58 26.42 -12.04
C GLU A 202 -9.76 24.89 -12.08
N GLU A 203 -9.52 24.25 -13.23
CA GLU A 203 -9.51 22.77 -13.32
C GLU A 203 -8.47 22.13 -12.39
N ALA A 204 -7.30 22.77 -12.25
CA ALA A 204 -6.27 22.32 -11.31
C ALA A 204 -6.72 22.48 -9.86
N GLU A 205 -7.35 23.60 -9.50
CA GLU A 205 -7.90 23.84 -8.15
C GLU A 205 -8.95 22.78 -7.80
N GLU A 206 -9.92 22.51 -8.69
CA GLU A 206 -10.91 21.47 -8.44
C GLU A 206 -10.29 20.07 -8.30
N ALA A 207 -9.23 19.78 -9.04
CA ALA A 207 -8.52 18.51 -8.91
C ALA A 207 -7.81 18.41 -7.54
N LEU A 208 -7.23 19.50 -7.05
CA LEU A 208 -6.62 19.56 -5.72
C LEU A 208 -7.65 19.42 -4.59
N ASP A 209 -8.85 19.97 -4.74
CA ASP A 209 -9.93 19.77 -3.78
C ASP A 209 -10.36 18.30 -3.68
N ARG A 210 -10.52 17.63 -4.83
CA ARG A 210 -10.78 16.18 -4.87
C ARG A 210 -9.64 15.37 -4.26
N ALA A 211 -8.40 15.83 -4.37
CA ALA A 211 -7.26 15.19 -3.73
C ALA A 211 -7.33 15.28 -2.19
N ARG A 212 -7.75 16.44 -1.65
CA ARG A 212 -7.94 16.64 -0.20
C ARG A 212 -9.07 15.78 0.35
N GLU A 213 -10.20 15.72 -0.35
CA GLU A 213 -11.33 14.85 0.00
C GLU A 213 -10.90 13.37 0.03
N ALA A 214 -10.23 12.91 -1.03
CA ALA A 214 -9.72 11.55 -1.11
C ALA A 214 -8.71 11.21 0.00
N LEU A 215 -7.87 12.17 0.40
CA LEU A 215 -6.90 11.99 1.49
C LEU A 215 -7.62 11.84 2.84
N ALA A 216 -8.68 12.61 3.07
CA ALA A 216 -9.52 12.49 4.27
C ALA A 216 -10.18 11.10 4.34
N ASP A 217 -10.60 10.56 3.20
CA ASP A 217 -11.17 9.21 3.05
C ASP A 217 -10.12 8.09 3.04
N LYS A 218 -8.83 8.41 3.27
CA LYS A 218 -7.69 7.47 3.24
C LYS A 218 -7.55 6.72 1.90
N ASN A 219 -8.00 7.31 0.79
CA ASN A 219 -7.98 6.68 -0.53
C ASN A 219 -6.79 7.19 -1.36
N ALA A 220 -5.59 6.67 -1.10
CA ALA A 220 -4.38 7.12 -1.78
C ALA A 220 -4.46 7.02 -3.33
N PRO A 221 -5.03 5.94 -3.94
CA PRO A 221 -5.18 5.88 -5.39
C PRO A 221 -6.11 6.97 -5.97
N ALA A 222 -7.08 7.48 -5.19
CA ALA A 222 -7.88 8.62 -5.61
C ALA A 222 -7.10 9.94 -5.50
N VAL A 223 -6.26 10.09 -4.47
CA VAL A 223 -5.36 11.26 -4.33
C VAL A 223 -4.40 11.33 -5.52
N GLU A 224 -3.71 10.24 -5.85
CA GLU A 224 -2.73 10.22 -6.95
C GLU A 224 -3.38 10.54 -8.30
N ARG A 225 -4.57 9.98 -8.58
CA ARG A 225 -5.33 10.31 -9.79
C ARG A 225 -5.71 11.78 -9.85
N ALA A 226 -6.05 12.38 -8.71
CA ALA A 226 -6.38 13.79 -8.62
C ALA A 226 -5.14 14.69 -8.79
N LEU A 227 -4.01 14.35 -8.16
CA LEU A 227 -2.72 15.02 -8.34
C LEU A 227 -2.23 14.97 -9.80
N SER A 228 -2.37 13.81 -10.47
CA SER A 228 -2.02 13.67 -11.89
C SER A 228 -2.85 14.61 -12.79
N ARG A 229 -4.15 14.78 -12.50
CA ARG A 229 -5.00 15.74 -13.21
C ARG A 229 -4.59 17.18 -12.94
N ALA A 230 -4.33 17.52 -11.67
CA ALA A 230 -3.86 18.86 -11.29
C ALA A 230 -2.53 19.21 -11.98
N SER A 231 -1.56 18.30 -11.94
CA SER A 231 -0.27 18.46 -12.62
C SER A 231 -0.42 18.62 -14.14
N SER A 232 -1.31 17.85 -14.77
CA SER A 232 -1.59 17.97 -16.21
C SER A 232 -2.25 19.30 -16.58
N ALA A 233 -3.14 19.83 -15.73
CA ALA A 233 -3.75 21.14 -15.92
C ALA A 233 -2.71 22.27 -15.75
N ILE A 234 -1.89 22.20 -14.71
CA ILE A 234 -0.76 23.13 -14.48
C ILE A 234 0.17 23.19 -15.70
N ALA A 235 0.57 22.03 -16.23
CA ALA A 235 1.45 21.97 -17.40
C ALA A 235 0.82 22.59 -18.66
N ARG A 236 -0.50 22.41 -18.86
CA ARG A 236 -1.23 23.07 -19.95
C ARG A 236 -1.27 24.58 -19.76
N ALA A 237 -1.58 25.05 -18.56
CA ALA A 237 -1.62 26.48 -18.25
C ALA A 237 -0.26 27.14 -18.52
N ASP A 238 0.84 26.52 -18.08
CA ASP A 238 2.20 27.02 -18.32
C ASP A 238 2.55 27.11 -19.82
N SER A 239 2.15 26.11 -20.60
CA SER A 239 2.33 26.13 -22.06
C SER A 239 1.52 27.24 -22.76
N ASP A 240 0.30 27.52 -22.27
CA ASP A 240 -0.56 28.59 -22.77
C ASP A 240 0.03 29.97 -22.47
N GLN A 241 0.51 30.18 -21.23
CA GLN A 241 1.19 31.42 -20.82
C GLN A 241 2.45 31.70 -21.64
N THR A 242 3.23 30.65 -21.92
CA THR A 242 4.43 30.75 -22.77
C THR A 242 4.07 31.17 -24.20
N THR A 243 3.02 30.56 -24.77
CA THR A 243 2.56 30.87 -26.14
C THR A 243 2.01 32.29 -26.24
N SER A 244 1.17 32.72 -25.29
CA SER A 244 0.63 34.08 -25.24
C SER A 244 1.73 35.14 -25.07
N SER A 245 2.78 34.83 -24.32
CA SER A 245 3.94 35.72 -24.17
C SER A 245 4.72 35.86 -25.46
N MET A 246 4.94 34.76 -26.21
CA MET A 246 5.60 34.79 -27.52
C MET A 246 4.79 35.55 -28.57
N GLU A 247 3.47 35.36 -28.62
CA GLU A 247 2.60 36.10 -29.54
C GLU A 247 2.63 37.60 -29.28
N ARG A 248 2.66 38.03 -28.01
CA ARG A 248 2.80 39.45 -27.66
C ARG A 248 4.11 40.03 -28.16
N ILE A 249 5.24 39.34 -27.98
CA ILE A 249 6.55 39.79 -28.45
C ILE A 249 6.57 39.93 -29.98
N LEU A 250 5.99 38.97 -30.71
CA LEU A 250 5.95 38.99 -32.18
C LEU A 250 5.02 40.08 -32.76
N LEU A 251 4.08 40.60 -31.98
CA LEU A 251 3.16 41.66 -32.39
C LEU A 251 3.66 43.08 -32.02
N GLU A 252 4.72 43.18 -31.21
CA GLU A 252 5.34 44.44 -30.79
C GLU A 252 6.55 44.85 -31.66
N ASP A 253 7.01 43.98 -32.57
CA ASP A 253 8.04 44.22 -33.62
C ASP A 253 7.41 44.53 -35.00
#